data_AF-A0A9D1DKQ2-F1
#
_entry.id   AF-A0A9D1DKQ2-F1
#
_cell.length_a   1.000
_cell.length_b   1.000
_cell.length_c   1.000
_cell.angle_alpha   90.00
_cell.angle_beta   90.00
_cell.angle_gamma   90.00
#
_symmetry.space_group_name_H-M   'P 1'
#
loop_
_entity.id
_entity.type
_entity.pdbx_description
1 polymer ?
#
loop_
_entity_poly.entity_id
_entity_poly.type
_entity_poly.pdbx_seq_one_letter_code
_entity_poly.pdbx_strand_id
1 'polypeptide(L)'
;MPKEKNKNAGMPGVMLYADLRAAAALLSLEERGLLLDAILAYGLDGEAPEFESPGLQLIWTFVAPRIDSDREKYREKCDRARQNSRKRWP
;
A
#
# COMPACT_ATOMS: atom_id res chain seq x y z
N MET A 1 -14.00 15.84 -15.10
CA MET A 1 -13.44 14.48 -15.08
C MET A 1 -13.85 13.81 -13.79
N PRO A 2 -14.48 12.61 -13.80
CA PRO A 2 -14.80 11.93 -12.56
C PRO A 2 -13.48 11.59 -11.85
N LYS A 3 -13.32 12.01 -10.60
CA LYS A 3 -12.17 11.59 -9.79
C LYS A 3 -12.24 10.07 -9.66
N GLU A 4 -11.20 9.38 -10.13
CA GLU A 4 -11.05 7.94 -9.99
C GLU A 4 -11.28 7.61 -8.50
N LYS A 5 -12.27 6.75 -8.19
CA LYS A 5 -12.56 6.42 -6.80
C LYS A 5 -11.30 5.85 -6.16
N ASN A 6 -10.89 6.41 -5.01
CA ASN A 6 -9.74 5.91 -4.25
C ASN A 6 -9.91 4.39 -4.06
N LYS A 7 -8.97 3.63 -4.64
CA LYS A 7 -8.94 2.16 -4.66
C LYS A 7 -8.73 1.58 -3.26
N ASN A 8 -8.41 2.43 -2.30
CA ASN A 8 -7.96 2.09 -0.95
C ASN A 8 -8.98 2.45 0.12
N ALA A 9 -10.10 3.07 -0.26
CA ALA A 9 -11.15 3.48 0.66
C ALA A 9 -11.60 2.28 1.53
N GLY A 10 -11.33 2.36 2.84
CA GLY A 10 -11.71 1.36 3.82
C GLY A 10 -10.61 0.40 4.28
N MET A 11 -9.36 0.51 3.80
CA MET A 11 -8.25 -0.23 4.40
C MET A 11 -7.87 0.38 5.76
N PRO A 12 -7.77 -0.42 6.85
CA PRO A 12 -7.48 0.10 8.19
C PRO A 12 -6.02 0.49 8.41
N GLY A 13 -5.12 0.12 7.51
CA GLY A 13 -3.69 0.38 7.62
C GLY A 13 -2.90 -0.26 6.48
N VAL A 14 -1.58 -0.06 6.50
CA VAL A 14 -0.63 -0.62 5.53
C VAL A 14 0.43 -1.46 6.25
N MET A 15 0.89 -2.54 5.63
CA MET A 15 1.89 -3.43 6.20
C MET A 15 3.31 -3.00 5.81
N LEU A 16 4.22 -3.01 6.78
CA LEU A 16 5.66 -2.91 6.53
C LEU A 16 6.28 -4.30 6.46
N TYR A 17 7.07 -4.55 5.42
CA TYR A 17 7.66 -5.86 5.15
C TYR A 17 9.03 -5.99 5.80
N ALA A 18 9.31 -7.14 6.42
CA ALA A 18 10.54 -7.34 7.19
C ALA A 18 11.82 -7.25 6.34
N ASP A 19 11.74 -7.66 5.07
CA ASP A 19 12.81 -7.56 4.08
C ASP A 19 13.15 -6.11 3.71
N LEU A 20 12.21 -5.17 3.92
CA LEU A 20 12.45 -3.73 3.77
C LEU A 20 13.52 -3.22 4.73
N ARG A 21 13.75 -3.90 5.87
CA ARG A 21 14.74 -3.47 6.87
C ARG A 21 16.15 -3.36 6.29
N ALA A 22 16.55 -4.30 5.43
CA ALA A 22 17.88 -4.29 4.83
C ALA A 22 18.04 -3.14 3.83
N ALA A 23 17.01 -2.87 3.02
CA ALA A 23 16.99 -1.76 2.08
C ALA A 23 16.95 -0.41 2.82
N ALA A 24 16.10 -0.29 3.83
CA ALA A 24 15.99 0.90 4.66
C ALA A 24 17.30 1.22 5.38
N ALA A 25 18.11 0.20 5.76
CA ALA A 25 19.41 0.40 6.39
C ALA A 25 20.39 1.22 5.52
N LEU A 26 20.24 1.17 4.20
CA LEU A 26 21.07 1.89 3.22
C LEU A 26 20.63 3.34 3.00
N LEU A 27 19.42 3.69 3.47
CA LEU A 27 18.85 5.02 3.32
C LEU A 27 19.27 5.95 4.45
N SER A 28 19.44 7.23 4.11
CA SER A 28 19.53 8.31 5.09
C SER A 28 18.25 8.41 5.92
N LEU A 29 18.29 9.12 7.05
CA LEU A 29 17.11 9.32 7.88
C LEU A 29 15.99 10.06 7.11
N GLU A 30 16.37 11.04 6.30
CA GLU A 30 15.45 11.80 5.44
C GLU A 30 14.76 10.89 4.42
N GLU A 31 15.53 10.06 3.71
CA GLU A 31 14.98 9.11 2.74
C GLU A 31 14.05 8.07 3.39
N ARG A 32 14.33 7.65 4.62
CA ARG A 32 13.41 6.77 5.37
C ARG A 32 12.10 7.47 5.70
N GLY A 33 12.15 8.76 6.03
CA GLY A 33 10.96 9.58 6.24
C GLY A 33 10.13 9.68 4.96
N LEU A 34 10.77 10.06 3.85
CA LEU A 34 10.13 10.13 2.53
C LEU A 34 9.51 8.80 2.10
N LEU A 35 10.20 7.69 2.34
CA LEU A 35 9.68 6.35 2.04
C LEU A 35 8.47 6.01 2.91
N LEU A 36 8.48 6.35 4.20
CA LEU A 36 7.36 6.11 5.10
C LEU A 36 6.13 6.91 4.69
N ASP A 37 6.29 8.21 4.40
CA ASP A 37 5.20 9.07 3.94
C ASP A 37 4.60 8.55 2.63
N ALA A 38 5.45 8.14 1.69
CA ALA A 38 5.01 7.53 0.44
C ALA A 38 4.24 6.22 0.63
N ILE A 39 4.69 5.36 1.56
CA ILE A 39 3.99 4.11 1.90
C ILE A 39 2.57 4.41 2.42
N LEU A 40 2.43 5.43 3.26
CA LEU A 40 1.13 5.84 3.81
C LEU A 40 0.24 6.47 2.73
N ALA A 41 0.74 7.45 1.98
CA ALA A 41 -0.01 8.12 0.92
C ALA A 41 -0.47 7.12 -0.16
N TYR A 42 0.41 6.22 -0.60
CA TYR A 42 0.04 5.21 -1.59
C TYR A 42 -0.87 4.13 -1.01
N GLY A 43 -0.64 3.72 0.24
CA GLY A 43 -1.39 2.67 0.91
C GLY A 43 -2.81 3.07 1.31
N LEU A 44 -3.01 4.33 1.70
CA LEU A 44 -4.27 4.83 2.24
C LEU A 44 -5.03 5.68 1.22
N ASP A 45 -4.31 6.48 0.44
CA ASP A 45 -4.92 7.47 -0.47
C ASP A 45 -4.78 7.08 -1.95
N GLY A 46 -3.85 6.16 -2.25
CA GLY A 46 -3.58 5.70 -3.61
C GLY A 46 -2.69 6.65 -4.40
N GLU A 47 -2.07 7.60 -3.71
CA GLU A 47 -1.21 8.62 -4.29
C GLU A 47 0.20 8.05 -4.44
N ALA A 48 0.64 7.86 -5.68
CA ALA A 48 1.99 7.37 -5.96
C ALA A 48 3.00 8.50 -5.73
N PRO A 49 4.13 8.23 -5.05
CA PRO A 49 5.18 9.22 -4.84
C PRO A 49 5.94 9.50 -6.13
N GLU A 50 6.48 10.71 -6.25
CA GLU A 50 7.56 11.04 -7.18
C GLU A 50 8.85 11.20 -6.38
N PHE A 51 9.80 10.29 -6.60
CA PHE A 51 11.09 10.33 -5.92
C PHE A 51 12.17 10.89 -6.83
N GLU A 52 12.98 11.82 -6.32
CA GLU A 52 14.20 12.27 -7.01
C GLU A 52 15.38 11.31 -6.78
N SER A 53 15.46 10.66 -5.61
CA SER A 53 16.52 9.70 -5.27
C SER A 53 16.37 8.40 -6.08
N PRO A 54 17.38 7.99 -6.87
CA PRO A 54 17.37 6.70 -7.57
C PRO A 54 17.24 5.51 -6.62
N GLY A 55 17.75 5.63 -5.39
CA GLY A 55 17.63 4.60 -4.36
C GLY A 55 16.18 4.41 -3.92
N LEU A 56 15.46 5.51 -3.70
CA LEU A 56 14.03 5.48 -3.38
C LEU A 56 13.19 4.96 -4.53
N GLN A 57 13.47 5.38 -5.77
CA GLN A 57 12.80 4.84 -6.96
C GLN A 57 12.96 3.31 -7.04
N LEU A 58 14.19 2.80 -6.86
CA LEU A 58 14.46 1.37 -6.89
C LEU A 58 13.72 0.63 -5.76
N ILE A 59 13.82 1.11 -4.51
CA ILE A 59 13.10 0.50 -3.37
C ILE A 59 11.59 0.49 -3.62
N TRP A 60 11.06 1.56 -4.21
CA TRP A 60 9.63 1.69 -4.52
C TRP A 60 9.13 0.60 -5.47
N THR A 61 9.96 0.17 -6.44
CA THR A 61 9.61 -0.95 -7.35
C THR A 61 9.31 -2.26 -6.63
N PHE A 62 9.82 -2.43 -5.41
CA PHE A 62 9.54 -3.59 -4.57
C PHE A 62 8.38 -3.35 -3.61
N VAL A 63 8.20 -2.12 -3.13
CA VAL A 63 7.18 -1.78 -2.11
C VAL A 63 5.78 -1.72 -2.71
N ALA A 64 5.61 -0.96 -3.80
CA ALA A 64 4.29 -0.71 -4.38
C ALA A 64 3.53 -2.01 -4.76
N PRO A 65 4.15 -3.01 -5.41
CA PRO A 65 3.45 -4.25 -5.76
C PRO A 65 2.94 -5.04 -4.54
N ARG A 66 3.64 -4.95 -3.41
CA ARG A 66 3.21 -5.64 -2.19
C ARG A 66 1.98 -4.96 -1.57
N ILE A 67 1.97 -3.63 -1.55
CA ILE A 67 0.80 -2.84 -1.11
C ILE A 67 -0.41 -3.16 -2.00
N ASP A 68 -0.22 -3.23 -3.32
CA ASP A 68 -1.28 -3.60 -4.26
C ASP A 68 -1.80 -5.02 -4.02
N SER A 69 -0.90 -5.99 -3.75
CA SER A 69 -1.29 -7.36 -3.42
C SER A 69 -2.09 -7.45 -2.12
N ASP A 70 -1.69 -6.71 -1.08
CA ASP A 70 -2.41 -6.73 0.20
C ASP A 70 -3.79 -6.07 0.09
N ARG A 71 -3.90 -5.03 -0.74
CA ARG A 71 -5.18 -4.42 -1.11
C ARG A 71 -6.10 -5.42 -1.80
N GLU A 72 -5.60 -6.18 -2.77
CA GLU A 72 -6.38 -7.20 -3.48
C GLU A 72 -6.88 -8.28 -2.51
N LYS A 73 -5.99 -8.85 -1.69
CA LYS A 73 -6.35 -9.84 -0.66
C LYS A 73 -7.41 -9.30 0.31
N TYR A 74 -7.29 -8.04 0.72
CA TYR A 74 -8.27 -7.41 1.60
C TYR A 74 -9.65 -7.32 0.94
N ARG A 75 -9.70 -6.88 -0.33
CA ARG A 75 -10.94 -6.80 -1.10
C ARG A 75 -11.60 -8.17 -1.25
N GLU A 76 -10.83 -9.20 -1.62
CA GLU A 76 -11.33 -10.57 -1.73
C GLU A 76 -11.90 -11.08 -0.40
N LYS A 77 -11.22 -10.80 0.71
CA LYS A 77 -11.69 -11.16 2.06
C LYS A 77 -13.03 -10.49 2.37
N CYS A 78 -13.16 -9.20 2.10
CA CYS A 78 -14.42 -8.46 2.29
C CYS A 78 -15.55 -8.99 1.39
N ASP A 79 -15.27 -9.28 0.12
CA ASP A 79 -16.25 -9.83 -0.81
C ASP A 79 -16.74 -11.20 -0.38
N ARG A 80 -15.82 -12.08 0.02
CA ARG A 80 -16.17 -13.40 0.55
C ARG A 80 -17.02 -13.30 1.82
N ALA A 81 -16.69 -12.37 2.73
CA ALA A 81 -17.47 -12.12 3.93
C ALA A 81 -18.90 -11.64 3.59
N ARG A 82 -19.05 -10.71 2.64
CA ARG A 82 -20.35 -10.23 2.14
C ARG A 82 -21.18 -11.36 1.54
N GLN A 83 -20.57 -12.18 0.68
CA GLN A 83 -21.25 -13.33 0.06
C GLN A 83 -21.71 -14.34 1.11
N ASN A 84 -20.87 -14.67 2.08
CA ASN A 84 -21.21 -15.61 3.15
C ASN A 84 -22.34 -15.09 4.04
N SER A 85 -22.34 -13.79 4.37
CA SER A 85 -23.44 -13.15 5.12
C SER A 85 -24.76 -13.27 4.36
N ARG A 86 -24.75 -12.98 3.04
CA ARG A 86 -25.96 -13.02 2.19
C ARG A 86 -26.49 -14.45 1.97
N LYS A 87 -25.61 -15.45 1.97
CA LYS A 87 -26.01 -16.86 1.93
C LYS A 87 -26.61 -17.34 3.27
N ARG A 88 -26.12 -16.80 4.40
CA ARG A 88 -26.53 -17.21 5.75
C ARG A 88 -27.83 -16.54 6.20
N TRP A 89 -28.01 -15.26 5.84
CA TRP A 89 -29.17 -14.44 6.21
C TRP A 89 -29.78 -13.83 4.95
N PRO A 90 -30.64 -14.58 4.24
CA PRO A 90 -31.30 -14.11 3.02
C PRO A 90 -32.30 -12.98 3.28
#